data_AF-A0A939EHN4-F1
#
_entry.id   AF-A0A939EHN4-F1
#
_cell.length_a   1.000
_cell.length_b   1.000
_cell.length_c   1.000
_cell.angle_alpha   90.00
_cell.angle_beta   90.00
_cell.angle_gamma   90.00
#
_symmetry.space_group_name_H-M   'P 1'
#
loop_
_entity.id
_entity.type
_entity.pdbx_description
1 polymer ?
#
loop_
_entity_poly.entity_id
_entity_poly.type
_entity_poly.pdbx_seq_one_letter_code
_entity_poly.pdbx_strand_id
1 'polypeptide(L)' 'MSLFDDDVPKKSAPGTITVGEDLSRLSEAELSERIEALTEEIDRTKKALEQRGTIRDAANAFFQD' A
#
# COMPACT_ATOMS: atom_id res chain seq x y z
N MET A 1 -3.47 0.13 34.12
CA MET A 1 -2.37 -0.06 33.15
C MET A 1 -2.17 -1.55 33.00
N SER A 2 -2.65 -2.14 31.91
CA SER A 2 -2.47 -3.57 31.61
C SER A 2 -1.36 -3.68 30.58
N LEU A 3 -0.21 -4.21 30.99
CA LEU A 3 1.04 -4.31 30.24
C LEU A 3 1.12 -5.56 29.34
N PHE A 4 0.00 -6.27 29.13
CA PHE A 4 -0.01 -7.62 28.54
C PHE A 4 -0.90 -7.79 27.30
N ASP A 5 -1.43 -6.70 26.71
CA ASP A 5 -2.32 -6.80 25.53
C ASP A 5 -1.58 -6.58 24.20
N ASP A 6 -0.29 -6.22 24.22
CA ASP A 6 0.44 -5.78 23.01
C ASP A 6 1.26 -6.88 22.32
N ASP A 7 1.17 -8.13 22.79
CA ASP A 7 1.92 -9.29 22.25
C ASP A 7 1.00 -10.35 21.63
N VAL A 8 -0.11 -9.91 21.04
CA VAL A 8 -0.90 -10.76 20.14
C VAL A 8 -0.31 -10.56 18.74
N PRO A 9 0.20 -11.62 18.08
CA PRO A 9 0.57 -11.52 16.67
C PRO A 9 -0.68 -11.09 15.91
N LYS A 10 -0.70 -9.84 15.44
CA LYS A 10 -1.75 -9.35 14.54
C LYS A 10 -1.63 -10.20 13.29
N LYS A 11 -2.43 -11.27 13.21
CA LYS A 11 -2.55 -12.09 12.01
C LYS A 11 -2.78 -11.11 10.86
N SER A 12 -1.90 -11.14 9.86
CA SER A 12 -2.07 -10.35 8.64
C SER A 12 -3.52 -10.54 8.18
N ALA A 13 -4.19 -9.42 7.90
CA ALA A 13 -5.60 -9.47 7.53
C ALA A 13 -5.78 -10.49 6.38
N PRO A 14 -6.83 -11.32 6.41
CA PRO A 14 -7.12 -12.22 5.29
C PRO A 14 -7.13 -11.41 3.99
N GLY A 15 -6.36 -11.83 2.99
CA GLY A 15 -6.23 -11.11 1.72
C GLY A 15 -5.09 -10.08 1.64
N THR A 16 -4.18 -10.03 2.62
CA THR A 16 -2.97 -9.22 2.50
C THR A 16 -2.01 -9.83 1.47
N ILE A 17 -1.92 -9.20 0.30
CA ILE A 17 -0.95 -9.51 -0.74
C ILE A 17 0.45 -9.07 -0.27
N THR A 18 1.40 -10.00 -0.17
CA THR A 18 2.80 -9.69 0.16
C THR A 18 3.68 -9.78 -1.08
N VAL A 19 4.38 -8.70 -1.42
CA VAL A 19 5.29 -8.70 -2.58
C VAL A 19 6.43 -9.70 -2.34
N GLY A 20 6.64 -10.58 -3.32
CA GLY A 20 7.65 -11.65 -3.23
C GLY A 20 7.18 -12.94 -2.56
N GLU A 21 5.88 -13.09 -2.27
CA GLU A 21 5.35 -14.39 -1.82
C GLU A 21 5.45 -15.47 -2.91
N ASP A 22 5.48 -16.73 -2.49
CA ASP A 22 5.44 -17.87 -3.41
C ASP A 22 4.07 -17.99 -4.10
N LEU A 23 4.10 -18.01 -5.43
CA LEU A 23 2.92 -18.07 -6.30
C LEU A 23 2.56 -19.49 -6.73
N SER A 24 3.38 -20.49 -6.40
CA SER A 24 3.25 -21.87 -6.91
C SER A 24 1.89 -22.55 -6.61
N ARG A 25 1.16 -22.04 -5.61
CA ARG A 25 -0.12 -22.59 -5.15
C ARG A 25 -1.33 -21.83 -5.67
N LEU A 26 -1.12 -20.72 -6.39
CA LEU A 26 -2.21 -19.89 -6.92
C LEU A 26 -2.62 -20.40 -8.31
N SER A 27 -3.92 -20.42 -8.54
CA SER A 27 -4.52 -20.63 -9.86
C SER A 27 -4.36 -19.38 -10.76
N GLU A 28 -4.59 -19.55 -12.06
CA GLU A 28 -4.54 -18.45 -13.03
C GLU A 28 -5.54 -17.32 -12.71
N ALA A 29 -6.73 -17.68 -12.22
CA ALA A 29 -7.73 -16.71 -11.78
C ALA A 29 -7.25 -15.91 -10.55
N GLU A 30 -6.73 -16.60 -9.53
CA GLU A 30 -6.18 -15.95 -8.34
C GLU A 30 -4.97 -15.06 -8.67
N LEU A 31 -4.13 -15.45 -9.62
CA LEU A 31 -3.04 -14.62 -10.13
C LEU A 31 -3.56 -13.37 -10.83
N SER A 32 -4.65 -13.48 -11.59
CA SER A 32 -5.29 -12.35 -12.27
C SER A 32 -5.86 -11.35 -11.26
N GLU A 33 -6.62 -11.84 -10.26
CA GLU A 33 -7.14 -11.02 -9.16
C GLU A 33 -6.02 -10.32 -8.39
N ARG A 34 -4.92 -11.04 -8.13
CA ARG A 34 -3.73 -10.47 -7.48
C ARG A 34 -3.12 -9.33 -8.29
N ILE A 35 -2.99 -9.48 -9.61
CA ILE A 35 -2.44 -8.45 -10.50
C ILE A 35 -3.31 -7.20 -10.49
N GLU A 36 -4.63 -7.38 -10.55
CA GLU A 36 -5.59 -6.28 -10.51
C GLU A 36 -5.43 -5.47 -9.20
N ALA A 37 -5.48 -6.15 -8.06
CA ALA A 37 -5.34 -5.50 -6.75
C ALA A 37 -3.99 -4.76 -6.58
N LEU A 38 -2.89 -5.36 -7.05
CA LEU A 38 -1.57 -4.71 -7.02
C LEU A 38 -1.50 -3.48 -7.92
N THR A 39 -2.16 -3.52 -9.08
CA THR A 39 -2.20 -2.41 -10.03
C THR A 39 -2.97 -1.23 -9.46
N GLU A 40 -4.14 -1.49 -8.86
CA GLU A 40 -4.92 -0.47 -8.15
C GLU A 40 -4.12 0.18 -7.03
N GLU A 41 -3.36 -0.62 -6.27
CA GLU A 41 -2.51 -0.11 -5.19
C GLU A 41 -1.35 0.75 -5.72
N ILE A 42 -0.73 0.36 -6.83
CA ILE A 42 0.28 1.18 -7.52
C ILE A 42 -0.32 2.53 -7.92
N ASP A 43 -1.51 2.54 -8.52
CA ASP A 43 -2.15 3.77 -8.98
C ASP A 43 -2.59 4.67 -7.82
N ARG A 44 -3.10 4.09 -6.72
CA ARG A 44 -3.36 4.82 -5.48
C ARG A 44 -2.09 5.48 -4.94
N THR A 45 -0.98 4.72 -4.92
CA THR A 45 0.31 5.22 -4.43
C THR A 45 0.85 6.35 -5.31
N LYS A 46 0.75 6.22 -6.64
CA LYS A 46 1.12 7.29 -7.58
C LYS A 46 0.31 8.56 -7.36
N LYS A 47 -1.01 8.45 -7.20
CA LYS A 47 -1.89 9.59 -6.92
C LYS A 47 -1.50 10.30 -5.61
N ALA A 48 -1.20 9.53 -4.57
CA ALA A 48 -0.76 10.09 -3.30
C ALA A 48 0.60 10.80 -3.42
N LEU A 49 1.52 10.28 -4.22
CA LEU A 49 2.81 10.91 -4.50
C LEU A 49 2.62 12.23 -5.27
N GLU A 50 1.80 12.23 -6.31
CA GLU A 50 1.48 13.41 -7.12
C GLU A 50 0.88 14.53 -6.26
N GLN A 51 -0.13 14.21 -5.44
CA GLN A 51 -0.75 15.15 -4.50
C GLN A 51 0.27 15.78 -3.54
N ARG A 52 1.24 15.00 -3.05
CA ARG A 52 2.29 15.52 -2.17
C ARG A 52 3.29 16.40 -2.92
N GLY A 53 3.60 16.07 -4.18
CA GLY A 53 4.45 16.88 -5.05
C GLY A 53 3.83 18.24 -5.36
N THR A 54 2.56 18.26 -5.75
CA THR A 54 1.84 19.51 -6.06
C THR A 54 1.71 20.41 -4.84
N ILE A 55 1.49 19.85 -3.65
CA ILE A 55 1.51 20.61 -2.39
C ILE A 55 2.89 21.23 -2.13
N ARG A 56 3.97 20.47 -2.37
CA ARG A 56 5.34 20.97 -2.19
C ARG A 56 5.66 22.11 -3.16
N ASP A 57 5.30 21.96 -4.42
CA ASP A 57 5.59 22.95 -5.46
C ASP A 57 4.77 24.22 -5.26
N ALA A 58 3.49 24.09 -4.87
CA ALA A 58 2.66 25.23 -4.49
C ALA A 58 3.25 25.97 -3.28
N ALA A 59 3.66 25.25 -2.23
CA ALA A 59 4.30 25.87 -1.06
C ALA A 59 5.59 26.60 -1.46
N ASN A 60 6.43 26.00 -2.30
CA ASN A 60 7.70 26.60 -2.70
C ASN A 60 7.50 27.89 -3.53
N ALA A 61 6.44 27.97 -4.33
CA ALA A 61 6.08 29.18 -5.07
C ALA A 61 5.69 30.35 -4.14
N PHE A 62 4.99 30.07 -3.03
CA PHE A 62 4.60 31.10 -2.05
C PHE A 62 5.75 31.64 -1.19
N PHE A 63 6.87 30.91 -1.08
CA PHE A 63 8.02 31.31 -0.25
C PHE A 63 9.18 31.94 -1.05
N GLN A 64 9.06 32.08 -2.37
CA GLN A 64 10.09 32.71 -3.23
C GLN A 64 9.68 34.06 -3.84
N ASP A 65 8.53 34.61 -3.47
CA ASP A 65 8.13 36.00 -3.77
C ASP A 65 8.62 36.98 -2.68
#